data_AF-A0A6V7JHL2-F1
#
_entry.id   AF-A0A6V7JHL2-F1
#
_cell.length_a   1.000
_cell.length_b   1.000
_cell.length_c   1.000
_cell.angle_alpha   90.00
_cell.angle_beta   90.00
_cell.angle_gamma   90.00
#
_symmetry.space_group_name_H-M   'P 1'
#
loop_
_entity.id
_entity.type
_entity.pdbx_description
1 polymer ?
#
loop_
_entity_poly.entity_id
_entity_poly.type
_entity_poly.pdbx_seq_one_letter_code
_entity_poly.pdbx_strand_id
1 'polypeptide(L)'
;VRHNLMGGTEKEKVEKNSKKNLTAAATEQLLKIIDTTLLKCYLQTNDALVAPLLRLNHCHLAEAEKTLLAHQKYPELIILYQTKGQHKKALELLEKQSKQSDSSLKGTERTIQYLQHLGKEHIDLILKFSGWVLEQDPEQGLRIFMEDIQEVEQLPRPKVLDYLLRHHKNL
;
A
#
# COMPACT_ATOMS: atom_id res chain seq x y z
N VAL A 1 35.93 48.43 0.65
CA VAL A 1 35.73 47.94 -0.74
C VAL A 1 35.90 46.44 -0.70
N ARG A 2 34.80 45.67 -0.64
CA ARG A 2 34.30 44.78 -1.71
C ARG A 2 35.39 43.86 -2.30
N HIS A 3 35.26 42.55 -2.49
CA HIS A 3 34.12 41.62 -2.50
C HIS A 3 34.70 40.18 -2.56
N ASN A 4 33.89 39.19 -2.16
CA ASN A 4 34.14 37.75 -2.23
C ASN A 4 34.78 37.23 -3.54
N LEU A 5 35.75 36.32 -3.43
CA LEU A 5 36.05 35.32 -4.46
C LEU A 5 35.25 34.03 -4.16
N MET A 6 34.13 33.83 -4.85
CA MET A 6 33.47 32.52 -4.93
C MET A 6 32.76 32.43 -6.28
N GLY A 7 33.32 31.62 -7.18
CA GLY A 7 32.76 31.38 -8.51
C GLY A 7 33.19 30.01 -9.03
N GLY A 8 32.78 28.93 -8.36
CA GLY A 8 32.90 27.57 -8.90
C GLY A 8 32.15 27.49 -10.23
N THR A 9 32.85 27.04 -11.28
CA THR A 9 32.37 27.08 -12.66
C THR A 9 31.14 26.19 -12.85
N GLU A 10 30.23 26.56 -13.75
CA GLU A 10 28.99 25.80 -14.02
C GLU A 10 29.26 24.33 -14.38
N LYS A 11 30.40 24.04 -15.03
CA LYS A 11 30.85 22.68 -15.34
C LYS A 11 31.09 21.83 -14.09
N GLU A 12 31.73 22.37 -13.06
CA GLU A 12 31.97 21.64 -11.80
C GLU A 12 30.68 21.37 -11.02
N LYS A 13 29.69 22.28 -11.11
CA LYS A 13 28.37 22.08 -10.52
C LYS A 13 27.60 20.97 -11.23
N VAL A 14 27.62 20.95 -12.57
CA VAL A 14 26.96 19.91 -13.38
C VAL A 14 27.61 18.54 -13.13
N GLU A 15 28.93 18.47 -13.07
CA GLU A 15 29.65 17.22 -12.84
C GLU A 15 29.47 16.67 -11.41
N LYS A 16 29.47 17.54 -10.39
CA LYS A 16 29.12 17.15 -9.01
C LYS A 16 27.67 16.68 -8.90
N ASN A 17 26.73 17.35 -9.57
CA ASN A 17 25.32 16.98 -9.52
C ASN A 17 25.06 15.65 -10.23
N SER A 18 25.74 15.41 -11.36
CA SER A 18 25.71 14.13 -12.06
C SER A 18 26.28 13.01 -11.18
N LYS A 19 27.50 13.15 -10.64
CA LYS A 19 28.11 12.16 -9.73
C LYS A 19 27.22 11.87 -8.51
N LYS A 20 26.61 12.89 -7.91
CA LYS A 20 25.67 12.75 -6.78
C LYS A 20 24.42 11.93 -7.16
N ASN A 21 23.86 12.16 -8.35
CA ASN A 21 22.73 11.39 -8.86
C ASN A 21 23.10 9.92 -9.14
N LEU A 22 24.28 9.66 -9.70
CA LEU A 22 24.77 8.28 -9.90
C LEU A 22 24.93 7.54 -8.57
N THR A 23 25.46 8.20 -7.54
CA THR A 23 25.60 7.59 -6.21
C THR A 23 24.25 7.31 -5.56
N ALA A 24 23.27 8.21 -5.69
CA ALA A 24 21.94 8.01 -5.12
C ALA A 24 21.19 6.83 -5.76
N ALA A 25 21.24 6.72 -7.10
CA ALA A 25 20.64 5.60 -7.81
C ALA A 25 21.30 4.27 -7.42
N ALA A 26 22.63 4.23 -7.30
CA ALA A 26 23.36 3.04 -6.85
C ALA A 26 22.97 2.65 -5.41
N THR A 27 22.84 3.62 -4.50
CA THR A 27 22.38 3.36 -3.13
C THR A 27 20.96 2.80 -3.10
N GLU A 28 20.03 3.33 -3.90
CA GLU A 28 18.66 2.81 -3.98
C GLU A 28 18.62 1.36 -4.49
N GLN A 29 19.43 1.04 -5.51
CA GLN A 29 19.56 -0.32 -6.02
C GLN A 29 20.14 -1.27 -4.96
N LEU A 30 21.16 -0.83 -4.22
CA LEU A 30 21.73 -1.61 -3.13
C LEU A 30 20.69 -1.89 -2.03
N LEU A 31 19.92 -0.88 -1.61
CA LEU A 31 18.84 -1.05 -0.63
C LEU A 31 17.77 -2.04 -1.12
N LYS A 32 17.38 -1.98 -2.40
CA LYS A 32 16.47 -2.96 -3.02
C LYS A 32 17.01 -4.38 -2.92
N ILE A 33 18.30 -4.58 -3.21
CA ILE A 33 18.95 -5.90 -3.14
C ILE A 33 18.97 -6.39 -1.69
N ILE A 34 19.38 -5.55 -0.74
CA ILE A 34 19.46 -5.89 0.67
C ILE A 34 18.09 -6.33 1.19
N ASP A 35 17.06 -5.49 1.04
CA ASP A 35 15.75 -5.77 1.62
C ASP A 35 15.06 -6.97 0.96
N THR A 36 15.21 -7.12 -0.36
CA THR A 36 14.66 -8.29 -1.08
C THR A 36 15.35 -9.58 -0.66
N THR A 37 16.66 -9.52 -0.37
CA THR A 37 17.42 -10.67 0.13
C THR A 37 17.00 -10.99 1.57
N LEU A 38 16.89 -9.99 2.44
CA LEU A 38 16.40 -10.16 3.81
C LEU A 38 15.00 -10.78 3.84
N LEU A 39 14.10 -10.35 2.96
CA LEU A 39 12.78 -10.94 2.82
C LEU A 39 12.86 -12.45 2.54
N LYS A 40 13.66 -12.85 1.54
CA LYS A 40 13.86 -14.26 1.17
C LYS A 40 14.48 -15.05 2.32
N CYS A 41 15.44 -14.49 3.04
CA CYS A 41 16.06 -15.11 4.22
C CYS A 41 15.06 -15.26 5.38
N TYR A 42 14.29 -14.23 5.72
CA TYR A 42 13.33 -14.28 6.82
C TYR A 42 12.21 -15.29 6.56
N LEU A 43 11.71 -15.41 5.33
CA LEU A 43 10.74 -16.44 4.95
C LEU A 43 11.26 -17.88 5.10
N GLN A 44 12.57 -18.07 5.22
CA GLN A 44 13.19 -19.38 5.45
C GLN A 44 13.59 -19.61 6.91
N THR A 45 13.77 -18.54 7.69
CA THR A 45 14.45 -18.61 9.00
C THR A 45 13.62 -18.06 10.14
N ASN A 46 12.88 -16.97 9.93
CA ASN A 46 12.08 -16.32 10.95
C ASN A 46 10.97 -15.46 10.34
N ASP A 47 9.80 -16.07 10.18
CA ASP A 47 8.62 -15.43 9.60
C ASP A 47 8.15 -14.18 10.36
N ALA A 48 8.41 -14.09 11.67
CA ALA A 48 7.97 -12.97 12.50
C ALA A 48 8.61 -11.63 12.09
N LEU A 49 9.75 -11.67 11.39
CA LEU A 49 10.48 -10.48 10.93
C LEU A 49 10.00 -9.96 9.56
N VAL A 50 9.16 -10.71 8.85
CA VAL A 50 8.70 -10.33 7.50
C VAL A 50 7.81 -9.09 7.53
N ALA A 51 6.78 -9.07 8.38
CA ALA A 51 5.87 -7.91 8.47
C ALA A 51 6.58 -6.62 8.94
N PRO A 52 7.46 -6.64 9.97
CA PRO A 52 8.32 -5.50 10.31
C PRO A 52 9.17 -5.00 9.15
N LEU A 53 9.85 -5.89 8.41
CA LEU A 53 10.65 -5.51 7.25
C LEU A 53 9.79 -4.81 6.19
N LEU A 54 8.64 -5.40 5.86
CA LEU A 54 7.75 -4.87 4.82
C LEU A 54 7.15 -3.51 5.16
N ARG A 55 7.02 -3.11 6.42
CA ARG A 55 6.51 -1.77 6.76
C ARG A 55 7.46 -0.63 6.40
N LEU A 56 8.76 -0.88 6.30
CA LEU A 56 9.80 0.13 6.07
C LEU A 56 10.70 -0.22 4.87
N ASN A 57 10.18 -0.97 3.90
CA ASN A 57 11.00 -1.65 2.90
C ASN A 57 11.36 -0.80 1.66
N HIS A 58 12.54 -1.09 1.13
CA HIS A 58 13.01 -0.79 -0.21
C HIS A 58 12.89 -1.99 -1.16
N CYS A 59 12.19 -3.07 -0.79
CA CYS A 59 12.07 -4.28 -1.60
C CYS A 59 11.72 -3.96 -3.06
N HIS A 60 12.33 -4.73 -3.96
CA HIS A 60 11.94 -4.72 -5.36
C HIS A 60 10.56 -5.36 -5.50
N LEU A 61 9.55 -4.55 -5.86
CA LEU A 61 8.13 -4.94 -5.80
C LEU A 61 7.85 -6.27 -6.50
N ALA A 62 8.27 -6.44 -7.76
CA ALA A 62 7.97 -7.64 -8.52
C ALA A 62 8.60 -8.92 -7.91
N GLU A 63 9.80 -8.80 -7.33
CA GLU A 63 10.50 -9.94 -6.73
C GLU A 63 9.91 -10.30 -5.37
N ALA A 64 9.58 -9.28 -4.56
CA ALA A 64 8.92 -9.48 -3.28
C ALA A 64 7.50 -10.04 -3.44
N GLU A 65 6.71 -9.53 -4.41
CA GLU A 65 5.39 -10.05 -4.76
C GLU A 65 5.46 -11.53 -5.15
N LYS A 66 6.38 -11.89 -6.06
CA LYS A 66 6.61 -13.29 -6.46
C LYS A 66 6.99 -14.18 -5.28
N THR A 67 7.88 -13.70 -4.41
CA THR A 67 8.38 -14.46 -3.26
C THR A 67 7.26 -14.69 -2.23
N LEU A 68 6.49 -13.67 -1.88
CA LEU A 68 5.38 -13.79 -0.93
C LEU A 68 4.26 -14.70 -1.45
N LEU A 69 3.94 -14.61 -2.74
CA LEU A 69 2.97 -15.51 -3.38
C LEU A 69 3.42 -16.97 -3.33
N ALA A 70 4.70 -17.25 -3.62
CA ALA A 70 5.25 -18.60 -3.58
C ALA A 70 5.17 -19.23 -2.17
N HIS A 71 5.28 -18.41 -1.13
CA HIS A 71 5.13 -18.83 0.28
C HIS A 71 3.69 -18.68 0.82
N GLN A 72 2.72 -18.29 -0.02
CA GLN A 72 1.33 -18.05 0.38
C GLN A 72 1.17 -17.05 1.55
N LYS A 73 2.07 -16.08 1.64
CA LYS A 73 2.10 -15.03 2.67
C LYS A 73 1.21 -13.85 2.28
N TYR A 74 -0.10 -14.11 2.21
CA TYR A 74 -1.06 -13.10 1.76
C TYR A 74 -1.17 -11.87 2.68
N PRO A 75 -1.21 -11.99 4.01
CA PRO A 75 -1.23 -10.81 4.89
C PRO A 75 -0.03 -9.89 4.66
N GLU A 76 1.16 -10.46 4.52
CA GLU A 76 2.40 -9.72 4.23
C GLU A 76 2.36 -9.09 2.83
N LEU A 77 1.77 -9.77 1.85
CA LEU A 77 1.59 -9.21 0.51
C LEU A 77 0.67 -7.99 0.51
N ILE A 78 -0.35 -7.95 1.37
CA ILE A 78 -1.17 -6.74 1.58
C ILE A 78 -0.34 -5.58 2.12
N ILE A 79 0.56 -5.84 3.08
CA ILE A 79 1.48 -4.82 3.63
C ILE A 79 2.41 -4.30 2.52
N LEU A 80 2.99 -5.19 1.71
CA LEU A 80 3.84 -4.80 0.57
C LEU A 80 3.06 -3.90 -0.40
N TYR A 81 1.85 -4.28 -0.79
CA TYR A 81 1.06 -3.46 -1.70
C TYR A 81 0.68 -2.12 -1.10
N GLN A 82 0.30 -2.06 0.17
CA GLN A 82 0.00 -0.81 0.86
C GLN A 82 1.21 0.13 0.87
N THR A 83 2.37 -0.36 1.29
CA THR A 83 3.61 0.44 1.34
C THR A 83 4.13 0.88 -0.03
N LYS A 84 3.75 0.19 -1.11
CA LYS A 84 4.09 0.56 -2.49
C LYS A 84 2.96 1.29 -3.24
N GLY A 85 1.87 1.68 -2.56
CA GLY A 85 0.74 2.38 -3.16
C GLY A 85 -0.09 1.54 -4.16
N GLN A 86 0.05 0.22 -4.13
CA GLN A 86 -0.64 -0.73 -5.02
C GLN A 86 -2.03 -1.12 -4.46
N HIS A 87 -2.83 -0.12 -4.07
CA HIS A 87 -4.10 -0.32 -3.36
C HIS A 87 -5.11 -1.18 -4.13
N LYS A 88 -5.17 -1.02 -5.45
CA LYS A 88 -6.05 -1.84 -6.30
C LYS A 88 -5.67 -3.33 -6.22
N LYS A 89 -4.38 -3.66 -6.33
CA LYS A 89 -3.90 -5.05 -6.21
C LYS A 89 -4.18 -5.61 -4.81
N ALA A 90 -4.03 -4.79 -3.76
CA ALA A 90 -4.34 -5.21 -2.39
C ALA A 90 -5.82 -5.58 -2.23
N LEU A 91 -6.72 -4.73 -2.72
CA LEU A 91 -8.16 -4.96 -2.62
C LEU A 91 -8.64 -6.13 -3.50
N GLU A 92 -8.09 -6.29 -4.70
CA GLU A 92 -8.35 -7.47 -5.54
C GLU A 92 -7.91 -8.77 -4.85
N LEU A 93 -6.77 -8.75 -4.15
CA LEU A 93 -6.29 -9.90 -3.40
C LEU A 93 -7.19 -10.19 -2.18
N LEU A 94 -7.60 -9.15 -1.44
CA LEU A 94 -8.51 -9.28 -0.30
C LEU A 94 -9.85 -9.89 -0.72
N GLU A 95 -10.46 -9.39 -1.79
CA GLU A 95 -11.72 -9.96 -2.32
C GLU A 95 -11.53 -11.41 -2.80
N LYS A 96 -10.41 -11.72 -3.47
CA LYS A 96 -10.14 -13.09 -3.92
C LYS A 96 -10.01 -14.05 -2.74
N GLN A 97 -9.32 -13.62 -1.69
CA GLN A 97 -9.03 -14.43 -0.52
C GLN A 97 -10.20 -14.51 0.47
N SER A 98 -11.11 -13.52 0.48
CA SER A 98 -12.28 -13.51 1.36
C SER A 98 -13.19 -14.71 1.15
N LYS A 99 -13.19 -15.25 -0.08
CA LYS A 99 -14.00 -16.40 -0.55
C LYS A 99 -13.34 -17.76 -0.26
N GLN A 100 -12.08 -17.79 0.15
CA GLN A 100 -11.34 -19.03 0.43
C GLN A 100 -11.51 -19.43 1.90
N SER A 101 -11.89 -20.69 2.16
CA SER A 101 -12.24 -21.15 3.51
C SER A 101 -11.03 -21.28 4.45
N ASP A 102 -9.87 -21.56 3.90
CA ASP A 102 -8.58 -21.80 4.59
C ASP A 102 -7.69 -20.56 4.64
N SER A 103 -8.11 -19.45 4.03
CA SER A 103 -7.32 -18.23 3.99
C SER A 103 -7.35 -17.47 5.30
N SER A 104 -6.18 -16.96 5.70
CA SER A 104 -6.05 -16.02 6.83
C SER A 104 -6.71 -14.66 6.56
N LEU A 105 -7.15 -14.41 5.32
CA LEU A 105 -7.84 -13.19 4.90
C LEU A 105 -9.33 -13.44 4.59
N LYS A 106 -9.89 -14.57 5.07
CA LYS A 106 -11.31 -14.90 4.89
C LYS A 106 -12.23 -13.82 5.45
N GLY A 107 -13.35 -13.59 4.76
CA GLY A 107 -14.39 -12.65 5.18
C GLY A 107 -14.14 -11.20 4.78
N THR A 108 -15.06 -10.32 5.19
CA THR A 108 -15.13 -8.90 4.81
C THR A 108 -14.23 -8.02 5.68
N GLU A 109 -13.94 -8.45 6.92
CA GLU A 109 -13.30 -7.63 7.96
C GLU A 109 -11.98 -6.97 7.52
N ARG A 110 -11.08 -7.74 6.87
CA ARG A 110 -9.79 -7.19 6.40
C ARG A 110 -9.98 -6.15 5.30
N THR A 111 -11.00 -6.32 4.46
CA THR A 111 -11.33 -5.35 3.41
C THR A 111 -11.91 -4.08 4.00
N ILE A 112 -12.82 -4.20 4.97
CA ILE A 112 -13.39 -3.06 5.69
C ILE A 112 -12.28 -2.23 6.32
N GLN A 113 -11.40 -2.86 7.10
CA GLN A 113 -10.25 -2.20 7.72
C GLN A 113 -9.35 -1.51 6.69
N TYR A 114 -9.06 -2.16 5.57
CA TYR A 114 -8.23 -1.57 4.52
C TYR A 114 -8.87 -0.33 3.90
N LEU A 115 -10.18 -0.38 3.61
CA LEU A 115 -10.92 0.71 3.01
C LEU A 115 -11.07 1.92 3.94
N GLN A 116 -11.27 1.68 5.23
CA GLN A 116 -11.36 2.72 6.26
C GLN A 116 -10.07 3.56 6.35
N HIS A 117 -8.91 2.93 6.20
CA HIS A 117 -7.60 3.61 6.30
C HIS A 117 -7.05 4.12 4.96
N LEU A 118 -7.82 3.98 3.87
CA LEU A 118 -7.31 4.30 2.54
C LEU A 118 -7.32 5.81 2.24
N GLY A 119 -8.15 6.59 2.92
CA GLY A 119 -8.22 8.04 2.75
C GLY A 119 -9.05 8.51 1.55
N LYS A 120 -9.48 9.77 1.62
CA LYS A 120 -10.41 10.40 0.66
C LYS A 120 -9.86 10.51 -0.76
N GLU A 121 -8.54 10.56 -0.93
CA GLU A 121 -7.84 10.60 -2.20
C GLU A 121 -8.10 9.35 -3.06
N HIS A 122 -8.53 8.26 -2.41
CA HIS A 122 -8.84 6.99 -3.05
C HIS A 122 -10.34 6.66 -3.03
N ILE A 123 -11.20 7.68 -2.88
CA ILE A 123 -12.66 7.49 -2.77
C ILE A 123 -13.26 6.62 -3.89
N ASP A 124 -12.81 6.76 -5.14
CA ASP A 124 -13.33 5.94 -6.24
C ASP A 124 -13.02 4.45 -6.06
N LEU A 125 -11.86 4.16 -5.47
CA LEU A 125 -11.46 2.80 -5.15
C LEU A 125 -12.25 2.28 -3.94
N ILE A 126 -12.49 3.13 -2.94
CA ILE A 126 -13.31 2.79 -1.78
C ILE A 126 -14.72 2.39 -2.21
N LEU A 127 -15.40 3.24 -2.99
CA LEU A 127 -16.77 2.98 -3.47
C LEU A 127 -16.83 1.74 -4.37
N LYS A 128 -15.80 1.51 -5.19
CA LYS A 128 -15.74 0.32 -6.02
C LYS A 128 -15.70 -0.97 -5.19
N PHE A 129 -14.81 -1.04 -4.21
CA PHE A 129 -14.60 -2.26 -3.42
C PHE A 129 -15.53 -2.38 -2.21
N SER A 130 -16.21 -1.31 -1.79
CA SER A 130 -17.30 -1.41 -0.81
C SER A 130 -18.50 -2.17 -1.35
N GLY A 131 -18.71 -2.18 -2.68
CA GLY A 131 -19.90 -2.78 -3.30
C GLY A 131 -20.12 -4.25 -2.91
N TRP A 132 -19.11 -5.10 -3.13
CA TRP A 132 -19.23 -6.52 -2.79
C TRP A 132 -19.31 -6.75 -1.27
N VAL A 133 -18.68 -5.88 -0.47
CA VAL A 133 -18.73 -5.96 0.99
C VAL A 133 -20.16 -5.66 1.47
N LEU A 134 -20.78 -4.60 0.96
CA LEU A 134 -22.16 -4.22 1.28
C LEU A 134 -23.19 -5.27 0.81
N GLU A 135 -22.93 -5.94 -0.31
CA GLU A 135 -23.77 -7.05 -0.79
C GLU A 135 -23.67 -8.29 0.11
N GLN A 136 -22.47 -8.58 0.62
CA GLN A 136 -22.21 -9.77 1.42
C GLN A 136 -22.54 -9.58 2.90
N ASP A 137 -22.24 -8.41 3.45
CA ASP A 137 -22.39 -8.05 4.85
C ASP A 137 -22.81 -6.57 4.97
N PRO A 138 -24.10 -6.26 4.73
CA PRO A 138 -24.68 -4.92 4.79
C PRO A 138 -24.28 -4.11 6.03
N GLU A 139 -24.44 -4.71 7.21
CA GLU A 139 -24.27 -4.05 8.50
C GLU A 139 -22.80 -3.67 8.72
N GLN A 140 -21.88 -4.61 8.53
CA GLN A 140 -20.46 -4.33 8.67
C GLN A 140 -19.92 -3.49 7.51
N GLY A 141 -20.47 -3.64 6.31
CA GLY A 141 -20.09 -2.86 5.13
C GLY A 141 -20.34 -1.36 5.31
N LEU A 142 -21.41 -0.96 6.01
CA LEU A 142 -21.66 0.45 6.31
C LEU A 142 -20.58 1.07 7.20
N ARG A 143 -19.88 0.27 8.03
CA ARG A 143 -18.75 0.75 8.85
C ARG A 143 -17.60 1.30 8.00
N ILE A 144 -17.50 0.94 6.72
CA ILE A 144 -16.52 1.56 5.80
C ILE A 144 -16.65 3.08 5.78
N PHE A 145 -17.87 3.61 5.94
CA PHE A 145 -18.17 5.03 5.83
C PHE A 145 -18.48 5.72 7.16
N MET A 146 -18.66 4.97 8.24
CA MET A 146 -19.17 5.46 9.52
C MET A 146 -18.23 5.24 10.70
N GLU A 147 -17.09 4.58 10.49
CA GLU A 147 -16.10 4.38 11.55
C GLU A 147 -15.59 5.71 12.11
N ASP A 148 -15.38 5.74 13.42
CA ASP A 148 -14.92 6.92 14.16
C ASP A 148 -13.39 7.06 14.06
N ILE A 149 -12.90 7.26 12.83
CA ILE A 149 -11.50 7.52 12.53
C ILE A 149 -11.34 8.65 11.53
N GLN A 150 -10.21 9.37 11.63
CA GLN A 150 -9.94 10.59 10.88
C GLN A 150 -10.08 10.41 9.35
N GLU A 151 -9.59 9.30 8.81
CA GLU A 151 -9.62 9.00 7.37
C GLU A 151 -11.06 8.87 6.85
N VAL A 152 -11.93 8.22 7.64
CA VAL A 152 -13.35 8.01 7.33
C VAL A 152 -14.13 9.30 7.51
N GLU A 153 -13.80 10.09 8.55
CA GLU A 153 -14.38 11.42 8.78
C GLU A 153 -14.23 12.35 7.57
N GLN A 154 -13.09 12.26 6.90
CA GLN A 154 -12.71 13.09 5.77
C GLN A 154 -13.30 12.64 4.42
N LEU A 155 -14.02 11.52 4.36
CA LEU A 155 -14.64 11.06 3.12
C LEU A 155 -15.69 12.06 2.62
N PRO A 156 -15.79 12.27 1.29
CA PRO A 156 -16.77 13.21 0.72
C PRO A 156 -18.19 12.68 0.88
N ARG A 157 -18.86 13.09 1.96
CA ARG A 157 -20.21 12.63 2.36
C ARG A 157 -21.25 12.69 1.24
N PRO A 158 -21.34 13.75 0.41
CA PRO A 158 -22.28 13.79 -0.71
C PRO A 158 -22.06 12.67 -1.72
N LYS A 159 -20.80 12.32 -2.00
CA LYS A 159 -20.44 11.27 -2.97
C LYS A 159 -20.74 9.87 -2.41
N VAL A 160 -20.48 9.64 -1.13
CA VAL A 160 -20.84 8.39 -0.45
C VAL A 160 -22.36 8.21 -0.44
N LEU A 161 -23.11 9.25 -0.07
CA LEU A 161 -24.57 9.21 -0.04
C LEU A 161 -25.16 8.93 -1.43
N ASP A 162 -24.69 9.63 -2.46
CA ASP A 162 -25.12 9.41 -3.85
C ASP A 162 -24.86 7.96 -4.31
N TYR A 163 -23.69 7.42 -3.97
CA TYR A 163 -23.36 6.02 -4.25
C TYR A 163 -24.33 5.04 -3.56
N LEU A 164 -24.57 5.21 -2.26
CA LEU A 164 -25.47 4.33 -1.50
C LEU A 164 -26.91 4.39 -2.06
N LEU A 165 -27.43 5.58 -2.35
CA LEU A 165 -28.77 5.76 -2.92
C LEU A 165 -28.92 5.18 -4.32
N ARG A 166 -27.85 5.13 -5.12
CA ARG A 166 -27.91 4.58 -6.49
C ARG A 166 -27.78 3.07 -6.51
N HIS A 167 -26.88 2.51 -5.71
CA HIS A 167 -26.46 1.13 -5.81
C HIS A 167 -27.02 0.23 -4.70
N HIS A 168 -27.39 0.79 -3.55
CA HIS A 168 -27.75 0.04 -2.34
C HIS A 168 -29.00 0.60 -1.65
N LYS A 169 -30.10 0.77 -2.41
CA LYS A 169 -31.35 1.42 -1.96
C LYS A 169 -32.07 0.75 -0.78
N ASN A 170 -31.72 -0.49 -0.49
CA ASN A 170 -32.38 -1.31 0.53
C ASN A 170 -31.57 -1.37 1.84
N LEU A 171 -30.43 -0.68 1.91
CA LEU A 171 -29.70 -0.38 3.15
C LEU A 171 -30.38 0.80 3.87
#